data_AF-A0A147A5H7-F1
#
_entry.id   AF-A0A147A5H7-F1
#
_cell.length_a   1.000
_cell.length_b   1.000
_cell.length_c   1.000
_cell.angle_alpha   90.00
_cell.angle_beta   90.00
_cell.angle_gamma   90.00
#
_symmetry.space_group_name_H-M   'P 1'
#
loop_
_entity.id
_entity.type
_entity.pdbx_description
1 polymer ?
#
loop_
_entity_poly.entity_id
_entity_poly.type
_entity_poly.pdbx_seq_one_letter_code
_entity_poly.pdbx_strand_id
1 'polypeptide(L)'
;MYKVDLPLDQQKQKALEARRTAERERKARIYNTRLRVMGLDLDALNQQVQEKKCRQNREKQQDQAFDTLRRYHDEILLQKEYNENEKRKALHKDLTQHWTSQQRVEDSRDADLKCDLKGAFKITIPEAELGPASMQIFKGEGVGEEQMRREQIKRTEKDLQAQMEDNKRRDMRAKHKEMLENMELVHQDLRGIHQAALEEERKKAARATLSSYNQALAAERAEALQEQRRREERENLAEMWHTGTSDMLTECAESAERHVGGGRPPQVLPDRWKGMSPEQLSTFHREREQQRLERQRQLEAEKIRNAAWDLQLLKLSKKAEEMENRTAELRREQRIQTDQYNKQLAREQQAHHDYLNKELYTNKPTKDYFHQFNTGSR
;
A
#
# COMPACT_ATOMS: atom_id res chain seq x y z
N MET A 1 28.32 -10.66 42.11
CA MET A 1 28.13 -9.63 41.07
C MET A 1 26.67 -9.18 41.11
N TYR A 2 26.40 -8.06 41.78
CA TYR A 2 25.05 -7.50 41.88
C TYR A 2 24.73 -6.74 40.59
N LYS A 3 23.64 -7.13 39.93
CA LYS A 3 23.10 -6.39 38.78
C LYS A 3 22.56 -5.05 39.29
N VAL A 4 23.10 -3.97 38.77
CA VAL A 4 22.65 -2.60 39.05
C VAL A 4 21.50 -2.29 38.11
N ASP A 5 20.28 -2.37 38.61
CA ASP A 5 19.09 -1.96 37.87
C ASP A 5 18.97 -0.42 37.95
N LEU A 6 19.31 0.27 36.86
CA LEU A 6 19.03 1.71 36.73
C LEU A 6 17.50 1.94 36.68
N PRO A 7 16.98 3.01 37.32
CA PRO A 7 15.57 3.34 37.25
C PRO A 7 15.20 3.76 35.82
N LEU A 8 14.51 2.89 35.10
CA LEU A 8 13.87 3.21 33.83
C LEU A 8 12.84 4.34 34.04
N ASP A 9 12.88 5.38 33.20
CA ASP A 9 11.93 6.50 33.21
C ASP A 9 10.49 6.00 33.35
N GLN A 10 9.83 6.36 34.45
CA GLN A 10 8.43 5.96 34.73
C GLN A 10 7.47 6.33 33.60
N GLN A 11 7.77 7.39 32.84
CA GLN A 11 7.01 7.80 31.64
C GLN A 11 7.14 6.79 30.49
N LYS A 12 8.33 6.23 30.27
CA LYS A 12 8.57 5.21 29.23
C LYS A 12 7.87 3.90 29.58
N GLN A 13 7.84 3.53 30.86
CA GLN A 13 7.10 2.35 31.33
C GLN A 13 5.59 2.52 31.14
N LYS A 14 5.01 3.66 31.51
CA LYS A 14 3.58 3.96 31.27
C LYS A 14 3.23 3.95 29.78
N ALA A 15 4.09 4.49 28.92
CA ALA A 15 3.88 4.46 27.47
C ALA A 15 3.93 3.03 26.90
N LEU A 16 4.86 2.19 27.38
CA LEU A 16 4.95 0.78 27.01
C LEU A 16 3.73 -0.02 27.48
N GLU A 17 3.26 0.23 28.69
CA GLU A 17 2.06 -0.40 29.23
C GLU A 17 0.80 0.01 28.47
N ALA A 18 0.64 1.29 28.14
CA ALA A 18 -0.44 1.79 27.29
C ALA A 18 -0.41 1.17 25.88
N ARG A 19 0.79 0.97 25.32
CA ARG A 19 0.94 0.27 24.04
C ARG A 19 0.54 -1.20 24.15
N ARG A 20 0.93 -1.87 25.24
CA ARG A 20 0.56 -3.27 25.51
C ARG A 20 -0.94 -3.43 25.77
N THR A 21 -1.61 -2.48 26.42
CA THR A 21 -3.07 -2.51 26.60
C THR A 21 -3.79 -2.27 25.28
N ALA A 22 -3.37 -1.28 24.50
CA ALA A 22 -3.94 -0.99 23.19
C ALA A 22 -3.76 -2.17 22.21
N GLU A 23 -2.60 -2.84 22.21
CA GLU A 23 -2.39 -4.04 21.40
C GLU A 23 -3.24 -5.22 21.88
N ARG A 24 -3.45 -5.39 23.19
CA ARG A 24 -4.36 -6.41 23.72
C ARG A 24 -5.81 -6.16 23.31
N GLU A 25 -6.29 -4.93 23.40
CA GLU A 25 -7.63 -4.53 22.95
C GLU A 25 -7.81 -4.67 21.44
N ARG A 26 -6.77 -4.32 20.66
CA ARG A 26 -6.75 -4.53 19.21
C ARG A 26 -6.78 -6.01 18.86
N LYS A 27 -5.99 -6.84 19.55
CA LYS A 27 -5.98 -8.30 19.38
C LYS A 27 -7.35 -8.89 19.69
N ALA A 28 -7.97 -8.50 20.80
CA ALA A 28 -9.31 -8.96 21.16
C ALA A 28 -10.37 -8.65 20.07
N ARG A 29 -10.28 -7.48 19.41
CA ARG A 29 -11.17 -7.11 18.29
C ARG A 29 -10.89 -7.90 17.01
N ILE A 30 -9.62 -8.06 16.62
CA ILE A 30 -9.25 -8.74 15.37
C ILE A 30 -9.55 -10.25 15.41
N TYR A 31 -9.35 -10.88 16.56
CA TYR A 31 -9.55 -12.31 16.74
C TYR A 31 -11.02 -12.69 16.97
N ASN A 32 -11.89 -11.73 17.30
CA ASN A 32 -13.33 -11.97 17.36
C ASN A 32 -13.96 -11.84 15.96
N THR A 33 -14.25 -12.97 15.33
CA THR A 33 -14.80 -13.03 13.97
C THR A 33 -16.14 -12.30 13.83
N ARG A 34 -17.00 -12.32 14.85
CA ARG A 34 -18.31 -11.66 14.84
C ARG A 34 -18.17 -10.13 14.90
N LEU A 35 -17.31 -9.60 15.77
CA LEU A 35 -17.02 -8.16 15.82
C LEU A 35 -16.31 -7.66 14.56
N ARG A 36 -15.52 -8.52 13.91
CA ARG A 36 -14.84 -8.19 12.65
C ARG A 36 -15.81 -8.08 11.47
N VAL A 37 -16.85 -8.91 11.42
CA VAL A 37 -17.84 -8.92 10.33
C VAL A 37 -19.01 -7.98 10.61
N MET A 38 -19.47 -7.87 11.87
CA MET A 38 -20.62 -7.07 12.30
C MET A 38 -20.32 -6.31 13.60
N GLY A 39 -19.27 -5.48 13.58
CA GLY A 39 -18.91 -4.62 14.70
C GLY A 39 -19.78 -3.36 14.72
N LEU A 40 -20.89 -3.41 15.46
CA LEU A 40 -21.78 -2.26 15.68
C LEU A 40 -21.75 -1.85 17.15
N ASP A 41 -21.57 -0.56 17.39
CA ASP A 41 -21.71 0.05 18.71
C ASP A 41 -23.17 0.49 18.88
N LEU A 42 -23.97 -0.39 19.49
CA LEU A 42 -25.40 -0.15 19.68
C LEU A 42 -25.66 1.03 20.61
N ASP A 43 -24.82 1.24 21.62
CA ASP A 43 -24.99 2.30 22.60
C ASP A 43 -24.71 3.67 21.95
N ALA A 44 -23.64 3.78 21.17
CA ALA A 44 -23.35 4.99 20.40
C ALA A 44 -24.45 5.29 19.36
N LEU A 45 -24.94 4.27 18.64
CA LEU A 45 -26.04 4.44 17.68
C LEU A 45 -27.34 4.86 18.37
N ASN A 46 -27.65 4.29 19.53
CA ASN A 46 -28.82 4.70 20.32
C ASN A 46 -28.69 6.15 20.80
N GLN A 47 -27.51 6.58 21.24
CA GLN A 47 -27.24 7.97 21.60
C GLN A 47 -27.45 8.90 20.39
N GLN A 48 -26.92 8.58 19.21
CA GLN A 48 -27.13 9.37 17.99
C GLN A 48 -28.61 9.46 17.60
N VAL A 49 -29.38 8.39 17.75
CA VAL A 49 -30.83 8.39 17.50
C VAL A 49 -31.55 9.31 18.49
N GLN A 50 -31.17 9.29 19.77
CA GLN A 50 -31.74 10.18 20.78
C GLN A 50 -31.37 11.64 20.50
N GLU A 51 -30.12 11.95 20.18
CA GLU A 51 -29.70 13.30 19.79
C GLU A 51 -30.47 13.82 18.58
N LYS A 52 -30.69 12.98 17.57
CA LYS A 52 -31.49 13.33 16.38
C LYS A 52 -32.94 13.63 16.77
N LYS A 53 -33.56 12.83 17.65
CA LYS A 53 -34.91 13.09 18.16
C LYS A 53 -34.98 14.39 18.97
N CYS A 54 -34.01 14.64 19.84
CA CYS A 54 -33.91 15.89 20.61
C CYS A 54 -33.78 17.10 19.67
N ARG A 55 -32.97 17.01 18.62
CA ARG A 55 -32.82 18.06 17.61
C ARG A 55 -34.14 18.34 16.89
N GLN A 56 -34.81 17.30 16.41
CA GLN A 56 -36.11 17.43 15.74
C GLN A 56 -37.19 18.02 16.65
N ASN A 57 -37.21 17.62 17.92
CA ASN A 57 -38.16 18.17 18.90
C ASN A 57 -37.88 19.66 19.16
N ARG A 58 -36.61 20.06 19.23
CA ARG A 58 -36.23 21.46 19.39
C ARG A 58 -36.61 22.30 18.17
N GLU A 59 -36.39 21.79 16.96
CA GLU A 59 -36.83 22.45 15.72
C GLU A 59 -38.36 22.63 15.71
N LYS A 60 -39.12 21.58 16.04
CA LYS A 60 -40.59 21.68 16.16
C LYS A 60 -41.03 22.71 17.19
N GLN A 61 -40.35 22.80 18.33
CA GLN A 61 -40.67 23.80 19.36
C GLN A 61 -40.36 25.22 18.87
N GLN A 62 -39.29 25.41 18.10
CA GLN A 62 -38.97 26.70 17.48
C GLN A 62 -40.03 27.09 16.45
N ASP A 63 -40.42 26.17 15.57
CA ASP A 63 -41.47 26.41 14.57
C ASP A 63 -42.80 26.77 15.25
N GLN A 64 -43.19 26.03 16.30
CA GLN A 64 -44.37 26.34 17.10
C GLN A 64 -44.31 27.74 17.74
N ALA A 65 -43.14 28.14 18.26
CA ALA A 65 -42.96 29.48 18.81
C ALA A 65 -43.14 30.56 17.74
N PHE A 66 -42.56 30.37 16.54
CA PHE A 66 -42.75 31.30 15.43
C PHE A 66 -44.21 31.39 14.97
N ASP A 67 -44.91 30.25 14.90
CA ASP A 67 -46.34 30.23 14.58
C ASP A 67 -47.19 30.99 15.61
N THR A 68 -46.87 30.86 16.90
CA THR A 68 -47.56 31.63 17.95
C THR A 68 -47.31 33.12 17.84
N LEU A 69 -46.07 33.54 17.54
CA LEU A 69 -45.74 34.94 17.32
C LEU A 69 -46.44 35.51 16.09
N ARG A 70 -46.53 34.74 15.01
CA ARG A 70 -47.27 35.12 13.81
C ARG A 70 -48.74 35.39 14.13
N ARG A 71 -49.41 34.49 14.84
CA ARG A 71 -50.81 34.67 15.26
C ARG A 71 -51.00 35.93 16.10
N TYR A 72 -50.09 36.17 17.04
CA TYR A 72 -50.12 37.38 17.88
C TYR A 72 -50.00 38.66 17.04
N HIS A 73 -49.11 38.68 16.04
CA HIS A 73 -48.98 39.82 15.13
C HIS A 73 -50.23 40.02 14.27
N ASP A 74 -50.81 38.93 13.74
CA ASP A 74 -52.04 38.99 12.95
C ASP A 74 -53.21 39.57 13.79
N GLU A 75 -53.34 39.17 15.06
CA GLU A 75 -54.33 39.73 15.99
C GLU A 75 -54.13 41.24 16.23
N ILE A 76 -52.89 41.70 16.41
CA ILE A 76 -52.58 43.13 16.56
C ILE A 76 -52.96 43.90 15.29
N LEU A 77 -52.66 43.37 14.12
CA LEU A 77 -52.99 44.02 12.85
C LEU A 77 -54.51 44.17 12.69
N LEU A 78 -55.28 43.12 12.98
CA LEU A 78 -56.74 43.17 12.96
C LEU A 78 -57.30 44.22 13.94
N GLN A 79 -56.75 44.31 15.14
CA GLN A 79 -57.15 45.34 16.11
C GLN A 79 -56.84 46.75 15.61
N LYS A 80 -55.68 46.96 14.97
CA LYS A 80 -55.33 48.25 14.36
C LYS A 80 -56.27 48.63 13.24
N GLU A 81 -56.56 47.71 12.32
CA GLU A 81 -57.50 47.94 11.23
C GLU A 81 -58.90 48.28 11.74
N TYR A 82 -59.37 47.57 12.77
CA TYR A 82 -60.65 47.88 13.42
C TYR A 82 -60.67 49.31 13.98
N ASN A 83 -59.64 49.69 14.73
CA ASN A 83 -59.52 51.03 15.31
C ASN A 83 -59.43 52.14 14.24
N GLU A 84 -58.70 51.91 13.15
CA GLU A 84 -58.63 52.86 12.03
C GLU A 84 -59.98 53.01 11.33
N ASN A 85 -60.70 51.90 11.12
CA ASN A 85 -62.02 51.92 10.52
C ASN A 85 -63.03 52.66 11.39
N GLU A 86 -63.00 52.49 12.72
CA GLU A 86 -63.86 53.26 13.63
C GLU A 86 -63.53 54.76 13.58
N LYS A 87 -62.24 55.15 13.55
CA LYS A 87 -61.84 56.55 13.36
C LYS A 87 -62.36 57.12 12.04
N ARG A 88 -62.26 56.37 10.94
CA ARG A 88 -62.79 56.79 9.62
C ARG A 88 -64.30 57.00 9.67
N LYS A 89 -65.05 56.10 10.32
CA LYS A 89 -66.50 56.25 10.51
C LYS A 89 -66.85 57.48 11.34
N ALA A 90 -66.11 57.74 12.42
CA ALA A 90 -66.32 58.93 13.25
C ALA A 90 -66.11 60.22 12.45
N LEU A 91 -64.97 60.34 11.75
CA LEU A 91 -64.69 61.48 10.86
C LEU A 91 -65.78 61.69 9.81
N HIS A 92 -66.30 60.60 9.22
CA HIS A 92 -67.38 60.70 8.24
C HIS A 92 -68.69 61.21 8.85
N LYS A 93 -69.03 60.78 10.08
CA LYS A 93 -70.18 61.30 10.81
C LYS A 93 -70.03 62.79 11.12
N ASP A 94 -68.84 63.20 11.58
CA ASP A 94 -68.55 64.61 11.89
C ASP A 94 -68.66 65.48 10.64
N LEU A 95 -68.12 65.03 9.50
CA LEU A 95 -68.27 65.71 8.20
C LEU A 95 -69.73 65.83 7.79
N THR A 96 -70.51 64.77 7.95
CA THR A 96 -71.94 64.78 7.60
C THR A 96 -72.72 65.77 8.48
N GLN A 97 -72.44 65.80 9.79
CA GLN A 97 -73.03 66.78 10.72
C GLN A 97 -72.62 68.21 10.36
N HIS A 98 -71.36 68.42 9.99
CA HIS A 98 -70.84 69.72 9.54
C HIS A 98 -71.57 70.19 8.27
N TRP A 99 -71.73 69.34 7.26
CA TRP A 99 -72.50 69.67 6.05
C TRP A 99 -73.95 70.04 6.38
N THR A 100 -74.61 69.27 7.24
CA THR A 100 -76.02 69.49 7.63
C THR A 100 -76.21 70.77 8.46
N SER A 101 -75.18 71.21 9.18
CA SER A 101 -75.27 72.35 10.11
C SER A 101 -74.79 73.66 9.51
N GLN A 102 -73.74 73.64 8.69
CA GLN A 102 -73.03 74.85 8.23
C GLN A 102 -73.08 75.07 6.72
N GLN A 103 -73.61 74.11 5.95
CA GLN A 103 -73.74 74.21 4.48
C GLN A 103 -75.19 74.00 4.04
N ARG A 104 -76.13 74.63 4.75
CA ARG A 104 -77.54 74.60 4.33
C ARG A 104 -77.74 75.51 3.13
N VAL A 105 -78.72 75.19 2.30
CA VAL A 105 -79.13 76.03 1.16
C VAL A 105 -79.60 77.42 1.63
N GLU A 106 -80.14 77.48 2.85
CA GLU A 106 -80.60 78.70 3.52
C GLU A 106 -79.45 79.62 3.96
N ASP A 107 -78.25 79.08 4.22
CA ASP A 107 -77.06 79.84 4.64
C ASP A 107 -76.26 80.40 3.43
N SER A 108 -76.77 80.17 2.22
CA SER A 108 -76.15 80.67 0.99
C SER A 108 -76.34 82.17 0.83
N ARG A 109 -75.35 82.82 0.23
CA ARG A 109 -75.32 84.27 0.00
C ARG A 109 -76.43 84.78 -0.93
N ASP A 110 -77.04 83.88 -1.70
CA ASP A 110 -78.14 84.12 -2.64
C ASP A 110 -79.46 83.45 -2.18
N ALA A 111 -79.60 83.13 -0.89
CA ALA A 111 -80.79 82.44 -0.35
C ALA A 111 -82.08 83.28 -0.51
N ASP A 112 -81.95 84.60 -0.41
CA ASP A 112 -82.97 85.61 -0.64
C ASP A 112 -83.48 85.67 -2.09
N LEU A 113 -82.63 85.32 -3.07
CA LEU A 113 -83.01 85.25 -4.49
C LEU A 113 -83.74 83.96 -4.86
N LYS A 114 -83.58 82.88 -4.08
CA LYS A 114 -84.09 81.53 -4.41
C LYS A 114 -85.27 81.09 -3.55
N CYS A 115 -85.42 81.63 -2.35
CA CYS A 115 -86.47 81.28 -1.41
C CYS A 115 -87.30 82.55 -1.13
N ASP A 116 -88.52 82.59 -1.67
CA ASP A 116 -89.59 83.61 -1.46
C ASP A 116 -89.58 84.88 -2.32
N LEU A 117 -90.11 84.76 -3.57
CA LEU A 117 -90.60 85.90 -4.33
C LEU A 117 -92.14 85.97 -4.29
N LYS A 118 -92.69 86.66 -3.28
CA LYS A 118 -94.06 87.19 -3.28
C LYS A 118 -94.03 88.73 -3.20
N GLY A 119 -94.11 89.38 -4.36
CA GLY A 119 -94.82 90.66 -4.58
C GLY A 119 -94.16 91.99 -4.16
N ALA A 120 -93.85 92.81 -5.19
CA ALA A 120 -93.79 94.29 -5.31
C ALA A 120 -93.02 95.11 -4.24
N PHE A 121 -92.21 96.13 -4.57
CA PHE A 121 -92.58 97.31 -5.37
C PHE A 121 -91.42 97.88 -6.17
N LYS A 122 -91.72 98.27 -7.42
CA LYS A 122 -90.92 99.22 -8.20
C LYS A 122 -91.40 100.62 -7.88
N ILE A 123 -90.49 101.50 -7.44
CA ILE A 123 -90.66 102.94 -7.63
C ILE A 123 -89.33 103.43 -8.20
N THR A 124 -89.30 103.62 -9.52
CA THR A 124 -88.20 104.31 -10.19
C THR A 124 -88.52 105.81 -10.13
N ILE A 125 -87.93 106.52 -9.16
CA ILE A 125 -87.94 107.99 -9.15
C ILE A 125 -86.70 108.46 -9.93
N PRO A 126 -86.79 109.43 -10.85
CA PRO A 126 -85.64 109.91 -11.62
C PRO A 126 -84.61 110.60 -10.72
N GLU A 127 -83.32 110.30 -10.91
CA GLU A 127 -82.18 110.76 -10.09
C GLU A 127 -81.98 112.29 -10.02
N ALA A 128 -82.68 113.08 -10.86
CA ALA A 128 -82.56 114.52 -10.89
C ALA A 128 -83.30 115.25 -9.74
N GLU A 129 -84.21 114.58 -9.04
CA GLU A 129 -85.02 115.18 -7.95
C GLU A 129 -84.60 114.73 -6.54
N LEU A 130 -83.56 113.90 -6.42
CA LEU A 130 -83.13 113.34 -5.14
C LEU A 130 -82.04 114.20 -4.49
N GLY A 131 -82.47 115.03 -3.54
CA GLY A 131 -81.58 115.83 -2.69
C GLY A 131 -80.96 115.05 -1.52
N PRO A 132 -80.00 115.64 -0.78
CA PRO A 132 -79.27 115.00 0.32
C PRO A 132 -80.15 114.56 1.51
N ALA A 133 -81.41 115.03 1.58
CA ALA A 133 -82.38 114.62 2.60
C ALA A 133 -83.07 113.27 2.31
N SER A 134 -83.00 112.78 1.07
CA SER A 134 -83.62 111.49 0.67
C SER A 134 -82.88 110.26 1.22
N MET A 135 -81.63 110.42 1.65
CA MET A 135 -80.75 109.33 2.09
C MET A 135 -80.62 108.16 1.07
N GLN A 136 -80.83 108.42 -0.22
CA GLN A 136 -80.77 107.37 -1.25
C GLN A 136 -79.45 107.33 -2.03
N ILE A 137 -78.63 108.39 -1.99
CA ILE A 137 -77.33 108.44 -2.69
C ILE A 137 -76.28 109.08 -1.77
N PHE A 138 -75.21 108.36 -1.46
CA PHE A 138 -74.09 108.83 -0.64
C PHE A 138 -72.78 108.83 -1.45
N LYS A 139 -71.99 109.91 -1.37
CA LYS A 139 -70.70 110.02 -2.10
C LYS A 139 -69.63 109.00 -1.66
N GLY A 140 -69.88 108.24 -0.60
CA GLY A 140 -69.05 107.12 -0.12
C GLY A 140 -69.54 105.75 -0.59
N GLU A 141 -70.58 105.64 -1.43
CA GLU A 141 -71.13 104.37 -1.96
C GLU A 141 -70.21 103.67 -2.99
N GLY A 142 -68.98 104.14 -3.16
CA GLY A 142 -67.98 103.41 -3.96
C GLY A 142 -68.30 103.38 -5.46
N VAL A 143 -68.89 104.44 -6.02
CA VAL A 143 -69.08 104.55 -7.47
C VAL A 143 -67.71 104.61 -8.16
N GLY A 144 -67.23 103.45 -8.61
CA GLY A 144 -65.88 103.24 -9.17
C GLY A 144 -65.06 102.16 -8.45
N GLU A 145 -65.44 101.74 -7.24
CA GLU A 145 -64.77 100.65 -6.51
C GLU A 145 -64.88 99.32 -7.26
N GLU A 146 -66.00 99.06 -7.93
CA GLU A 146 -66.13 97.89 -8.81
C GLU A 146 -65.13 97.92 -9.97
N GLN A 147 -64.83 99.10 -10.53
CA GLN A 147 -63.87 99.23 -11.62
C GLN A 147 -62.44 99.01 -11.11
N MET A 148 -62.08 99.62 -9.98
CA MET A 148 -60.79 99.39 -9.30
C MET A 148 -60.62 97.91 -8.89
N ARG A 149 -61.68 97.27 -8.39
CA ARG A 149 -61.69 95.85 -8.02
C ARG A 149 -61.57 94.96 -9.25
N ARG A 150 -62.24 95.28 -10.36
CA ARG A 150 -62.07 94.59 -11.65
C ARG A 150 -60.64 94.71 -12.18
N GLU A 151 -60.01 95.88 -12.05
CA GLU A 151 -58.61 96.06 -12.43
C GLU A 151 -57.65 95.30 -11.52
N GLN A 152 -57.92 95.27 -10.21
CA GLN A 152 -57.14 94.50 -9.25
C GLN A 152 -57.27 92.99 -9.51
N ILE A 153 -58.49 92.49 -9.77
CA ILE A 153 -58.75 91.10 -10.17
C ILE A 153 -57.98 90.77 -11.45
N LYS A 154 -58.03 91.63 -12.47
CA LYS A 154 -57.28 91.44 -13.72
C LYS A 154 -55.76 91.41 -13.50
N ARG A 155 -55.22 92.21 -12.57
CA ARG A 155 -53.79 92.14 -12.21
C ARG A 155 -53.45 90.84 -11.49
N THR A 156 -54.24 90.44 -10.50
CA THR A 156 -54.03 89.17 -9.79
C THR A 156 -54.18 87.96 -10.71
N GLU A 157 -55.11 87.99 -11.66
CA GLU A 157 -55.30 86.92 -12.63
C GLU A 157 -54.09 86.78 -13.55
N LYS A 158 -53.53 87.91 -14.04
CA LYS A 158 -52.29 87.92 -14.82
C LYS A 158 -51.09 87.39 -14.02
N ASP A 159 -50.95 87.79 -12.75
CA ASP A 159 -49.86 87.35 -11.89
C ASP A 159 -49.95 85.85 -11.58
N LEU A 160 -51.16 85.35 -11.31
CA LEU A 160 -51.42 83.92 -11.09
C LEU A 160 -51.18 83.10 -12.37
N GLN A 161 -51.60 83.60 -13.53
CA GLN A 161 -51.31 82.96 -14.82
C GLN A 161 -49.80 82.88 -15.06
N ALA A 162 -49.05 83.96 -14.81
CA ALA A 162 -47.60 83.98 -14.92
C ALA A 162 -46.93 82.98 -13.96
N GLN A 163 -47.38 82.89 -12.71
CA GLN A 163 -46.88 81.91 -11.74
C GLN A 163 -47.19 80.47 -12.15
N MET A 164 -48.39 80.20 -12.68
CA MET A 164 -48.76 78.89 -13.19
C MET A 164 -47.89 78.47 -14.38
N GLU A 165 -47.64 79.38 -15.33
CA GLU A 165 -46.75 79.11 -16.46
C GLU A 165 -45.30 78.86 -16.03
N ASP A 166 -44.79 79.64 -15.08
CA ASP A 166 -43.45 79.48 -14.55
C ASP A 166 -43.28 78.17 -13.77
N ASN A 167 -44.27 77.79 -12.95
CA ASN A 167 -44.29 76.49 -12.28
C ASN A 167 -44.36 75.33 -13.28
N LYS A 168 -45.21 75.42 -14.32
CA LYS A 168 -45.23 74.43 -15.40
C LYS A 168 -43.87 74.31 -16.09
N ARG A 169 -43.17 75.42 -16.33
CA ARG A 169 -41.80 75.40 -16.90
C ARG A 169 -40.80 74.74 -15.95
N ARG A 170 -40.87 75.00 -14.65
CA ARG A 170 -40.03 74.32 -13.63
C ARG A 170 -40.28 72.82 -13.61
N ASP A 171 -41.55 72.39 -13.61
CA ASP A 171 -41.92 70.97 -13.60
C ASP A 171 -41.42 70.26 -14.86
N MET A 172 -41.55 70.89 -16.03
CA MET A 172 -41.03 70.31 -17.28
C MET A 172 -39.51 70.19 -17.28
N ARG A 173 -38.80 71.18 -16.72
CA ARG A 173 -37.33 71.11 -16.54
C ARG A 173 -36.94 70.01 -15.56
N ALA A 174 -37.67 69.87 -14.45
CA ALA A 174 -37.43 68.82 -13.46
C ALA A 174 -37.63 67.42 -14.06
N LYS A 175 -38.75 67.20 -14.77
CA LYS A 175 -39.04 65.94 -15.47
C LYS A 175 -37.99 65.61 -16.54
N HIS A 176 -37.55 66.61 -17.30
CA HIS A 176 -36.49 66.42 -18.29
C HIS A 176 -35.16 66.05 -17.64
N LYS A 177 -34.82 66.68 -16.51
CA LYS A 177 -33.61 66.34 -15.74
C LYS A 177 -33.69 64.90 -15.20
N GLU A 178 -34.82 64.53 -14.60
CA GLU A 178 -35.07 63.17 -14.11
C GLU A 178 -35.00 62.13 -15.24
N MET A 179 -35.54 62.44 -16.42
CA MET A 179 -35.43 61.56 -17.60
C MET A 179 -33.97 61.33 -18.01
N LEU A 180 -33.14 62.38 -18.00
CA LEU A 180 -31.72 62.26 -18.30
C LEU A 180 -30.98 61.43 -17.25
N GLU A 181 -31.22 61.70 -15.96
CA GLU A 181 -30.63 60.94 -14.85
C GLU A 181 -31.01 59.44 -14.93
N ASN A 182 -32.28 59.15 -15.22
CA ASN A 182 -32.75 57.77 -15.40
C ASN A 182 -32.09 57.10 -16.62
N MET A 183 -31.93 57.82 -17.72
CA MET A 183 -31.26 57.29 -18.91
C MET A 183 -29.78 57.00 -18.66
N GLU A 184 -29.09 57.86 -17.91
CA GLU A 184 -27.70 57.64 -17.49
C GLU A 184 -27.58 56.42 -16.57
N LEU A 185 -28.50 56.25 -15.62
CA LEU A 185 -28.52 55.10 -14.72
C LEU A 185 -28.68 53.78 -15.49
N VAL A 186 -29.66 53.72 -16.39
CA VAL A 186 -29.89 52.53 -17.23
C VAL A 186 -28.65 52.21 -18.08
N HIS A 187 -27.97 53.23 -18.61
CA HIS A 187 -26.76 53.02 -19.38
C HIS A 187 -25.58 52.53 -18.52
N GLN A 188 -25.47 52.98 -17.28
CA GLN A 188 -24.50 52.44 -16.31
C GLN A 188 -24.79 50.99 -15.97
N ASP A 189 -26.06 50.63 -15.76
CA ASP A 189 -26.48 49.24 -15.49
C ASP A 189 -26.15 48.32 -16.68
N LEU A 190 -26.46 48.75 -17.90
CA LEU A 190 -26.13 48.00 -19.12
C LEU A 190 -24.61 47.81 -19.28
N ARG A 191 -23.81 48.84 -18.99
CA ARG A 191 -22.34 48.73 -18.98
C ARG A 191 -21.86 47.77 -17.91
N GLY A 192 -22.45 47.80 -16.71
CA GLY A 192 -22.14 46.89 -15.61
C GLY A 192 -22.41 45.43 -16.01
N ILE A 193 -23.55 45.15 -16.63
CA ILE A 193 -23.90 43.82 -17.14
C ILE A 193 -22.89 43.36 -18.19
N HIS A 194 -22.53 44.23 -19.15
CA HIS A 194 -21.56 43.89 -20.18
C HIS A 194 -20.17 43.59 -19.62
N GLN A 195 -19.70 44.39 -18.65
CA GLN A 195 -18.42 44.17 -17.98
C GLN A 195 -18.43 42.86 -17.18
N ALA A 196 -19.49 42.59 -16.42
CA ALA A 196 -19.63 41.34 -15.68
C ALA A 196 -19.62 40.10 -16.60
N ALA A 197 -20.28 40.17 -17.75
CA ALA A 197 -20.27 39.11 -18.75
C ALA A 197 -18.85 38.86 -19.29
N LEU A 198 -18.11 39.92 -19.63
CA LEU A 198 -16.72 39.81 -20.11
C LEU A 198 -15.78 39.25 -19.03
N GLU A 199 -15.96 39.63 -17.77
CA GLU A 199 -15.19 39.09 -16.66
C GLU A 199 -15.44 37.60 -16.45
N GLU A 200 -16.70 37.15 -16.53
CA GLU A 200 -17.02 35.73 -16.44
C GLU A 200 -16.42 34.93 -17.59
N GLU A 201 -16.45 35.44 -18.82
CA GLU A 201 -15.78 34.78 -19.95
C GLU A 201 -14.26 34.72 -19.76
N ARG A 202 -13.62 35.77 -19.22
CA ARG A 202 -12.18 35.74 -18.86
C ARG A 202 -11.89 34.71 -17.78
N LYS A 203 -12.73 34.61 -16.74
CA LYS A 203 -12.57 33.60 -15.68
C LYS A 203 -12.74 32.19 -16.23
N LYS A 204 -13.72 31.96 -17.11
CA LYS A 204 -13.90 30.66 -17.79
C LYS A 204 -12.69 30.31 -18.63
N ALA A 205 -12.20 31.24 -19.44
CA ALA A 205 -10.99 31.04 -20.25
C ALA A 205 -9.77 30.70 -19.37
N ALA A 206 -9.55 31.44 -18.28
CA ALA A 206 -8.45 31.16 -17.34
C ALA A 206 -8.57 29.80 -16.64
N ARG A 207 -9.80 29.38 -16.30
CA ARG A 207 -10.05 28.03 -15.75
C ARG A 207 -9.79 26.94 -16.78
N ALA A 208 -10.19 27.16 -18.03
CA ALA A 208 -9.96 26.22 -19.12
C ALA A 208 -8.45 26.05 -19.40
N THR A 209 -7.69 27.15 -19.45
CA THR A 209 -6.23 27.09 -19.64
C THR A 209 -5.51 26.44 -18.47
N LEU A 210 -5.95 26.69 -17.24
CA LEU A 210 -5.39 26.03 -16.06
C LEU A 210 -5.73 24.52 -16.04
N SER A 211 -6.94 24.16 -16.47
CA SER A 211 -7.34 22.75 -16.60
C SER A 211 -6.51 22.03 -17.67
N SER A 212 -6.31 22.63 -18.84
CA SER A 212 -5.49 22.01 -19.90
C SER A 212 -4.02 21.90 -19.48
N TYR A 213 -3.48 22.90 -18.78
CA TYR A 213 -2.14 22.84 -18.20
C TYR A 213 -2.01 21.71 -17.17
N ASN A 214 -2.95 21.60 -16.23
CA ASN A 214 -2.93 20.54 -15.23
C ASN A 214 -3.07 19.15 -15.85
N GLN A 215 -3.86 19.01 -16.92
CA GLN A 215 -3.97 17.77 -17.68
C GLN A 215 -2.64 17.41 -18.36
N ALA A 216 -1.98 18.37 -19.00
CA ALA A 216 -0.67 18.16 -19.61
C ALA A 216 0.38 17.77 -18.57
N LEU A 217 0.41 18.43 -17.42
CA LEU A 217 1.31 18.10 -16.31
C LEU A 217 1.04 16.70 -15.74
N ALA A 218 -0.23 16.29 -15.66
CA ALA A 218 -0.60 14.95 -15.22
C ALA A 218 -0.15 13.88 -16.23
N ALA A 219 -0.25 14.17 -17.53
CA ALA A 219 0.23 13.27 -18.58
C ALA A 219 1.76 13.13 -18.53
N GLU A 220 2.50 14.24 -18.42
CA GLU A 220 3.97 14.23 -18.28
C GLU A 220 4.41 13.40 -17.06
N ARG A 221 3.75 13.58 -15.92
CA ARG A 221 4.02 12.77 -14.71
C ARG A 221 3.72 11.29 -14.92
N ALA A 222 2.65 10.96 -15.63
CA ALA A 222 2.31 9.57 -15.93
C ALA A 222 3.35 8.93 -16.86
N GLU A 223 3.83 9.64 -17.88
CA GLU A 223 4.90 9.20 -18.78
C GLU A 223 6.21 9.00 -18.02
N ALA A 224 6.61 9.96 -17.19
CA ALA A 224 7.82 9.84 -16.37
C ALA A 224 7.76 8.62 -15.44
N LEU A 225 6.61 8.34 -14.84
CA LEU A 225 6.42 7.18 -13.98
C LEU A 225 6.43 5.87 -14.79
N GLN A 226 5.91 5.85 -16.01
CA GLN A 226 6.05 4.70 -16.91
C GLN A 226 7.51 4.46 -17.33
N GLU A 227 8.26 5.53 -17.62
CA GLU A 227 9.68 5.41 -17.93
C GLU A 227 10.48 4.88 -16.73
N GLN A 228 10.19 5.35 -15.52
CA GLN A 228 10.80 4.82 -14.30
C GLN A 228 10.53 3.33 -14.15
N ARG A 229 9.28 2.88 -14.30
CA ARG A 229 8.95 1.45 -14.27
C ARG A 229 9.70 0.65 -15.33
N ARG A 230 9.79 1.16 -16.57
CA ARG A 230 10.59 0.51 -17.63
C ARG A 230 12.07 0.44 -17.30
N ARG A 231 12.62 1.45 -16.62
CA ARG A 231 14.02 1.43 -16.15
C ARG A 231 14.20 0.40 -15.04
N GLU A 232 13.34 0.40 -14.04
CA GLU A 232 13.34 -0.60 -12.97
C GLU A 232 13.22 -2.02 -13.53
N GLU A 233 12.33 -2.27 -14.48
CA GLU A 233 12.20 -3.57 -15.14
C GLU A 233 13.50 -3.99 -15.85
N ARG A 234 14.17 -3.06 -16.55
CA ARG A 234 15.46 -3.33 -17.20
C ARG A 234 16.57 -3.61 -16.18
N GLU A 235 16.63 -2.85 -15.10
CA GLU A 235 17.60 -3.04 -14.02
C GLU A 235 17.37 -4.36 -13.30
N ASN A 236 16.11 -4.70 -12.99
CA ASN A 236 15.74 -5.97 -12.39
C ASN A 236 16.13 -7.15 -13.29
N LEU A 237 15.87 -7.05 -14.60
CA LEU A 237 16.31 -8.08 -15.55
C LEU A 237 17.84 -8.18 -15.59
N ALA A 238 18.54 -7.05 -15.64
CA ALA A 238 20.00 -7.05 -15.60
C ALA A 238 20.54 -7.69 -14.31
N GLU A 239 19.95 -7.37 -13.16
CA GLU A 239 20.30 -7.98 -11.87
C GLU A 239 20.06 -9.49 -11.87
N MET A 240 18.90 -9.94 -12.36
CA MET A 240 18.59 -11.36 -12.51
C MET A 240 19.60 -12.07 -13.41
N TRP A 241 19.95 -11.47 -14.55
CA TRP A 241 20.96 -12.00 -15.46
C TRP A 241 22.33 -12.07 -14.79
N HIS A 242 22.81 -10.97 -14.20
CA HIS A 242 24.10 -10.91 -13.52
C HIS A 242 24.19 -11.91 -12.37
N THR A 243 23.12 -12.04 -11.58
CA THR A 243 23.03 -13.01 -10.49
C THR A 243 23.05 -14.43 -11.04
N GLY A 244 22.24 -14.72 -12.05
CA GLY A 244 22.17 -16.04 -12.68
C GLY A 244 23.46 -16.47 -13.37
N THR A 245 24.21 -15.53 -13.96
CA THR A 245 25.53 -15.80 -14.58
C THR A 245 26.70 -15.62 -13.61
N SER A 246 26.44 -15.29 -12.34
CA SER A 246 27.50 -15.10 -11.35
C SER A 246 28.21 -16.41 -11.04
N ASP A 247 29.53 -16.34 -10.88
CA ASP A 247 30.41 -17.46 -10.50
C ASP A 247 29.92 -18.25 -9.26
N MET A 248 29.18 -17.57 -8.38
CA MET A 248 28.60 -18.19 -7.18
C MET A 248 27.45 -19.16 -7.53
N LEU A 249 26.55 -18.78 -8.45
CA LEU A 249 25.38 -19.58 -8.81
C LEU A 249 25.66 -20.58 -9.94
N THR A 250 26.55 -20.26 -10.88
CA THR A 250 26.95 -21.16 -11.98
C THR A 250 28.01 -22.16 -11.56
N GLU A 251 28.56 -21.98 -10.36
CA GLU A 251 29.66 -22.76 -9.81
C GLU A 251 30.88 -22.93 -10.73
N CYS A 252 31.14 -21.98 -11.65
CA CYS A 252 32.22 -22.05 -12.64
C CYS A 252 33.56 -22.56 -12.06
N ALA A 253 34.10 -23.66 -12.63
CA ALA A 253 35.35 -24.27 -12.17
C ALA A 253 36.58 -23.36 -12.39
N GLU A 254 36.55 -22.54 -13.45
CA GLU A 254 37.61 -21.58 -13.80
C GLU A 254 37.82 -20.51 -12.71
N SER A 255 36.80 -20.23 -11.88
CA SER A 255 36.92 -19.28 -10.75
C SER A 255 37.94 -19.71 -9.68
N ALA A 256 38.31 -21.00 -9.67
CA ALA A 256 39.32 -21.56 -8.80
C ALA A 256 40.75 -21.38 -9.35
N GLU A 257 40.88 -21.10 -10.65
CA GLU A 257 42.18 -20.97 -11.31
C GLU A 257 42.73 -19.55 -11.17
N ARG A 258 43.95 -19.45 -10.66
CA ARG A 258 44.71 -18.20 -10.62
C ARG A 258 45.82 -18.26 -11.65
N HIS A 259 45.69 -17.46 -12.70
CA HIS A 259 46.80 -17.18 -13.61
C HIS A 259 47.78 -16.23 -12.95
N VAL A 260 48.88 -16.78 -12.44
CA VAL A 260 50.01 -16.00 -11.97
C VAL A 260 50.90 -15.72 -13.20
N GLY A 261 50.93 -14.47 -13.65
CA GLY A 261 51.76 -14.08 -14.79
C GLY A 261 53.23 -14.50 -14.64
N GLY A 262 53.92 -14.69 -15.77
CA GLY A 262 55.33 -15.10 -15.81
C GLY A 262 55.59 -16.59 -16.09
N GLY A 263 54.70 -17.26 -16.85
CA GLY A 263 54.93 -18.64 -17.31
C GLY A 263 54.80 -19.73 -16.24
N ARG A 264 54.26 -19.39 -15.05
CA ARG A 264 53.99 -20.37 -14.00
C ARG A 264 52.69 -21.13 -14.32
N PRO A 265 52.62 -22.44 -14.05
CA PRO A 265 51.39 -23.19 -14.22
C PRO A 265 50.26 -22.59 -13.35
N PRO A 266 48.99 -22.68 -13.79
CA PRO A 266 47.84 -22.16 -13.05
C PRO A 266 47.85 -22.70 -11.61
N GLN A 267 47.73 -21.81 -10.63
CA GLN A 267 47.60 -22.21 -9.23
C GLN A 267 46.14 -22.24 -8.84
N VAL A 268 45.71 -23.28 -8.13
CA VAL A 268 44.34 -23.38 -7.64
C VAL A 268 44.23 -22.68 -6.29
N LEU A 269 43.24 -21.80 -6.16
CA LEU A 269 42.91 -21.12 -4.92
C LEU A 269 42.26 -22.11 -3.92
N PRO A 270 42.82 -22.30 -2.70
CA PRO A 270 42.32 -23.31 -1.76
C PRO A 270 40.86 -23.11 -1.32
N ASP A 271 40.42 -21.86 -1.20
CA ASP A 271 39.07 -21.45 -0.77
C ASP A 271 38.01 -21.66 -1.86
N ARG A 272 38.42 -21.80 -3.13
CA ARG A 272 37.52 -21.93 -4.28
C ARG A 272 37.61 -23.28 -4.96
N TRP A 273 38.35 -24.23 -4.39
CA TRP A 273 38.53 -25.54 -4.96
C TRP A 273 37.24 -26.38 -4.87
N LYS A 274 36.72 -26.83 -6.02
CA LYS A 274 35.45 -27.59 -6.15
C LYS A 274 35.66 -29.03 -6.65
N GLY A 275 36.86 -29.59 -6.47
CA GLY A 275 37.20 -30.93 -6.93
C GLY A 275 38.07 -30.94 -8.19
N MET A 276 38.31 -32.14 -8.74
CA MET A 276 39.14 -32.33 -9.94
C MET A 276 38.32 -32.18 -11.22
N SER A 277 38.96 -31.69 -12.28
CA SER A 277 38.35 -31.63 -13.62
C SER A 277 38.03 -33.05 -14.13
N PRO A 278 36.94 -33.23 -14.91
CA PRO A 278 36.64 -34.51 -15.55
C PRO A 278 37.80 -35.02 -16.42
N GLU A 279 38.57 -34.12 -17.03
CA GLU A 279 39.76 -34.49 -17.80
C GLU A 279 40.85 -35.09 -16.92
N GLN A 280 41.11 -34.49 -15.75
CA GLN A 280 42.07 -35.02 -14.77
C GLN A 280 41.61 -36.37 -14.21
N LEU A 281 40.32 -36.54 -13.94
CA LEU A 281 39.77 -37.82 -13.53
C LEU A 281 39.92 -38.89 -14.62
N SER A 282 39.74 -38.51 -15.89
CA SER A 282 39.92 -39.41 -17.02
C SER A 282 41.36 -39.92 -17.16
N THR A 283 42.36 -39.07 -16.91
CA THR A 283 43.77 -39.49 -16.94
C THR A 283 44.06 -40.50 -15.84
N PHE A 284 43.58 -40.27 -14.61
CA PHE A 284 43.72 -41.24 -13.52
C PHE A 284 43.02 -42.57 -13.82
N HIS A 285 41.83 -42.53 -14.45
CA HIS A 285 41.15 -43.76 -14.85
C HIS A 285 41.97 -44.55 -15.87
N ARG A 286 42.54 -43.87 -16.87
CA ARG A 286 43.42 -44.48 -17.87
C ARG A 286 44.69 -45.06 -17.24
N GLU A 287 45.36 -44.32 -16.36
CA GLU A 287 46.55 -44.78 -15.66
C GLU A 287 46.24 -46.00 -14.78
N ARG A 288 45.11 -45.99 -14.06
CA ARG A 288 44.68 -47.14 -13.25
C ARG A 288 44.43 -48.38 -14.10
N GLU A 289 43.87 -48.21 -15.29
CA GLU A 289 43.69 -49.31 -16.24
C GLU A 289 45.02 -49.85 -16.75
N GLN A 290 45.97 -48.97 -17.08
CA GLN A 290 47.32 -49.36 -17.46
C GLN A 290 48.02 -50.15 -16.35
N GLN A 291 47.97 -49.67 -15.10
CA GLN A 291 48.54 -50.37 -13.94
C GLN A 291 47.91 -51.76 -13.73
N ARG A 292 46.60 -51.89 -13.96
CA ARG A 292 45.91 -53.19 -13.88
C ARG A 292 46.47 -54.17 -14.91
N LEU A 293 46.64 -53.72 -16.16
CA LEU A 293 47.18 -54.54 -17.24
C LEU A 293 48.64 -54.90 -16.98
N GLU A 294 49.46 -53.96 -16.50
CA GLU A 294 50.86 -54.23 -16.14
C GLU A 294 50.97 -55.26 -15.01
N ARG A 295 50.15 -55.14 -13.97
CA ARG A 295 50.10 -56.11 -12.88
C ARG A 295 49.68 -57.50 -13.37
N GLN A 296 48.73 -57.59 -14.29
CA GLN A 296 48.35 -58.86 -14.92
C GLN A 296 49.54 -59.48 -15.68
N ARG A 297 50.25 -58.70 -16.48
CA ARG A 297 51.46 -59.16 -17.19
C ARG A 297 52.56 -59.62 -16.23
N GLN A 298 52.76 -58.92 -15.11
CA GLN A 298 53.71 -59.33 -14.08
C GLN A 298 53.34 -60.68 -13.47
N LEU A 299 52.07 -60.87 -13.10
CA LEU A 299 51.59 -62.15 -12.57
C LEU A 299 51.75 -63.29 -13.58
N GLU A 300 51.50 -63.05 -14.86
CA GLU A 300 51.75 -64.04 -15.92
C GLU A 300 53.23 -64.37 -16.06
N ALA A 301 54.12 -63.37 -16.04
CA ALA A 301 55.55 -63.56 -16.07
C ALA A 301 56.07 -64.33 -14.84
N GLU A 302 55.55 -64.03 -13.64
CA GLU A 302 55.85 -64.78 -12.42
C GLU A 302 55.39 -66.24 -12.50
N LYS A 303 54.18 -66.50 -13.03
CA LYS A 303 53.70 -67.87 -13.26
C LYS A 303 54.64 -68.65 -14.19
N ILE A 304 55.08 -68.03 -15.28
CA ILE A 304 56.04 -68.64 -16.22
C ILE A 304 57.37 -68.92 -15.53
N ARG A 305 57.88 -67.96 -14.74
CA ARG A 305 59.13 -68.10 -13.99
C ARG A 305 59.05 -69.21 -12.94
N ASN A 306 57.96 -69.27 -12.17
CA ASN A 306 57.72 -70.30 -11.17
C ASN A 306 57.62 -71.67 -11.84
N ALA A 307 56.87 -71.81 -12.94
CA ALA A 307 56.81 -73.05 -13.70
C ALA A 307 58.18 -73.50 -14.22
N ALA A 308 59.01 -72.56 -14.69
CA ALA A 308 60.39 -72.86 -15.10
C ALA A 308 61.26 -73.33 -13.92
N TRP A 309 61.09 -72.72 -12.74
CA TRP A 309 61.77 -73.13 -11.52
C TRP A 309 61.34 -74.51 -11.03
N ASP A 310 60.04 -74.80 -11.05
CA ASP A 310 59.47 -76.11 -10.70
C ASP A 310 60.01 -77.21 -11.63
N LEU A 311 60.10 -76.94 -12.94
CA LEU A 311 60.72 -77.86 -13.90
C LEU A 311 62.20 -78.09 -13.60
N GLN A 312 62.95 -77.06 -13.18
CA GLN A 312 64.33 -77.20 -12.78
C GLN A 312 64.47 -78.05 -11.51
N LEU A 313 63.60 -77.83 -10.52
CA LEU A 313 63.55 -78.60 -9.28
C LEU A 313 63.24 -80.08 -9.55
N LEU A 314 62.26 -80.37 -10.42
CA LEU A 314 61.93 -81.73 -10.85
C LEU A 314 63.11 -82.43 -11.53
N LYS A 315 63.88 -81.71 -12.38
CA LYS A 315 65.11 -82.25 -12.99
C LYS A 315 66.17 -82.58 -11.95
N LEU A 316 66.34 -81.73 -10.93
CA LEU A 316 67.27 -81.98 -9.83
C LEU A 316 66.82 -83.17 -8.98
N SER A 317 65.52 -83.27 -8.64
CA SER A 317 64.94 -84.39 -7.90
C SER A 317 65.16 -85.72 -8.63
N LYS A 318 64.87 -85.78 -9.94
CA LYS A 318 65.12 -86.98 -10.75
C LYS A 318 66.59 -87.38 -10.76
N LYS A 319 67.51 -86.42 -10.90
CA LYS A 319 68.95 -86.70 -10.81
C LYS A 319 69.36 -87.22 -9.42
N ALA A 320 68.78 -86.68 -8.36
CA ALA A 320 69.03 -87.16 -7.00
C ALA A 320 68.53 -88.60 -6.81
N GLU A 321 67.31 -88.91 -7.26
CA GLU A 321 66.75 -90.27 -7.26
C GLU A 321 67.62 -91.25 -8.07
N GLU A 322 68.09 -90.85 -9.27
CA GLU A 322 69.01 -91.66 -10.08
C GLU A 322 70.32 -91.95 -9.34
N MET A 323 70.87 -90.96 -8.64
CA MET A 323 72.07 -91.14 -7.83
C MET A 323 71.82 -92.04 -6.60
N GLU A 324 70.71 -91.87 -5.90
CA GLU A 324 70.31 -92.74 -4.79
C GLU A 324 70.15 -94.19 -5.25
N ASN A 325 69.48 -94.42 -6.38
CA ASN A 325 69.33 -95.74 -6.99
C ASN A 325 70.68 -96.38 -7.31
N ARG A 326 71.61 -95.64 -7.92
CA ARG A 326 72.98 -96.12 -8.16
C ARG A 326 73.71 -96.47 -6.87
N THR A 327 73.57 -95.66 -5.82
CA THR A 327 74.18 -95.98 -4.52
C THR A 327 73.54 -97.22 -3.87
N ALA A 328 72.23 -97.41 -4.04
CA ALA A 328 71.52 -98.59 -3.55
C ALA A 328 71.95 -99.87 -4.29
N GLU A 329 72.13 -99.78 -5.61
CA GLU A 329 72.69 -100.87 -6.44
C GLU A 329 74.11 -101.24 -5.98
N LEU A 330 75.00 -100.27 -5.82
CA LEU A 330 76.36 -100.51 -5.30
C LEU A 330 76.34 -101.12 -3.90
N ARG A 331 75.46 -100.66 -3.00
CA ARG A 331 75.29 -101.28 -1.67
C ARG A 331 74.80 -102.73 -1.80
N ARG A 332 73.93 -103.02 -2.75
CA ARG A 332 73.43 -104.39 -3.00
C ARG A 332 74.56 -105.28 -3.52
N GLU A 333 75.39 -104.80 -4.43
CA GLU A 333 76.57 -105.53 -4.92
C GLU A 333 77.57 -105.81 -3.79
N GLN A 334 77.88 -104.80 -2.96
CA GLN A 334 78.74 -104.98 -1.78
C GLN A 334 78.17 -106.00 -0.80
N ARG A 335 76.85 -106.00 -0.58
CA ARG A 335 76.16 -107.04 0.24
C ARG A 335 76.33 -108.43 -0.37
N ILE A 336 76.16 -108.58 -1.68
CA ILE A 336 76.36 -109.86 -2.36
C ILE A 336 77.82 -110.35 -2.22
N GLN A 337 78.80 -109.45 -2.40
CA GLN A 337 80.22 -109.81 -2.24
C GLN A 337 80.55 -110.21 -0.80
N THR A 338 80.06 -109.46 0.18
CA THR A 338 80.24 -109.81 1.61
C THR A 338 79.54 -111.12 1.97
N ASP A 339 78.35 -111.39 1.45
CA ASP A 339 77.67 -112.69 1.64
C ASP A 339 78.45 -113.85 1.01
N GLN A 340 79.04 -113.67 -0.16
CA GLN A 340 79.92 -114.67 -0.80
C GLN A 340 81.17 -114.92 0.03
N TYR A 341 81.81 -113.86 0.52
CA TYR A 341 82.98 -113.96 1.39
C TYR A 341 82.64 -114.68 2.71
N ASN A 342 81.51 -114.33 3.34
CA ASN A 342 81.03 -115.00 4.55
C ASN A 342 80.74 -116.50 4.32
N LYS A 343 80.21 -116.87 3.14
CA LYS A 343 80.03 -118.28 2.77
C LYS A 343 81.35 -119.03 2.63
N GLN A 344 82.39 -118.39 2.07
CA GLN A 344 83.74 -118.99 1.99
C GLN A 344 84.32 -119.18 3.39
N LEU A 345 84.25 -118.14 4.23
CA LEU A 345 84.73 -118.19 5.61
C LEU A 345 84.01 -119.26 6.44
N ALA A 346 82.69 -119.42 6.25
CA ALA A 346 81.91 -120.47 6.92
C ALA A 346 82.34 -121.88 6.49
N ARG A 347 82.68 -122.09 5.22
CA ARG A 347 83.22 -123.38 4.72
C ARG A 347 84.60 -123.66 5.31
N GLU A 348 85.47 -122.66 5.39
CA GLU A 348 86.79 -122.78 6.02
C GLU A 348 86.67 -123.13 7.51
N GLN A 349 85.77 -122.47 8.25
CA GLN A 349 85.50 -122.81 9.65
C GLN A 349 84.94 -124.23 9.82
N GLN A 350 84.02 -124.67 8.97
CA GLN A 350 83.53 -126.05 8.98
C GLN A 350 84.65 -127.06 8.72
N ALA A 351 85.49 -126.81 7.71
CA ALA A 351 86.63 -127.67 7.41
C ALA A 351 87.64 -127.75 8.57
N HIS A 352 87.90 -126.61 9.24
CA HIS A 352 88.76 -126.56 10.42
C HIS A 352 88.14 -127.31 11.62
N HIS A 353 86.83 -127.18 11.84
CA HIS A 353 86.15 -127.95 12.88
C HIS A 353 86.14 -129.45 12.60
N ASP A 354 85.94 -129.86 11.34
CA ASP A 354 86.03 -131.25 10.92
C ASP A 354 87.44 -131.82 11.14
N TYR A 355 88.49 -131.05 10.85
CA TYR A 355 89.88 -131.42 11.12
C TYR A 355 90.13 -131.64 12.63
N LEU A 356 89.74 -130.68 13.47
CA LEU A 356 89.88 -130.78 14.93
C LEU A 356 89.16 -132.01 15.49
N ASN A 357 87.92 -132.25 15.07
CA ASN A 357 87.10 -133.33 15.58
C ASN A 357 87.56 -134.73 15.11
N LYS A 358 88.12 -134.84 13.90
CA LYS A 358 88.54 -136.14 13.32
C LYS A 358 89.96 -136.52 13.68
N GLU A 359 90.92 -135.60 13.62
CA GLU A 359 92.34 -135.90 13.79
C GLU A 359 92.90 -135.62 15.19
N LEU A 360 92.42 -134.58 15.87
CA LEU A 360 92.95 -134.13 17.16
C LEU A 360 92.15 -134.65 18.37
N TYR A 361 90.83 -134.78 18.25
CA TYR A 361 89.95 -135.18 19.36
C TYR A 361 89.59 -136.68 19.42
N THR A 362 90.27 -137.54 18.65
CA THR A 362 90.12 -139.00 18.74
C THR A 362 91.24 -139.63 19.57
N ASN A 363 91.07 -139.66 20.88
CA ASN A 363 91.97 -140.39 21.79
C ASN A 363 91.77 -141.90 21.63
N LYS A 364 92.73 -142.60 21.01
CA LYS A 364 92.80 -144.07 21.03
C LYS A 364 93.58 -144.50 22.28
N PRO A 365 93.01 -145.32 23.19
CA PRO A 365 93.69 -145.76 24.39
C PRO A 365 94.97 -146.53 24.07
N THR A 366 96.09 -146.10 24.65
CA THR A 366 97.42 -146.70 24.46
C THR A 366 97.52 -148.02 25.24
N LYS A 367 98.29 -149.00 24.73
CA LYS A 367 98.35 -150.37 25.29
C LYS A 367 98.64 -150.44 26.79
N ASP A 368 99.36 -149.46 27.35
CA ASP A 368 99.66 -149.35 28.78
C ASP A 368 98.41 -149.21 29.67
N TYR A 369 97.30 -148.66 29.14
CA TYR A 369 96.01 -148.56 29.85
C TYR A 369 95.43 -149.94 30.19
N PHE A 370 95.62 -150.94 29.34
CA PHE A 370 95.07 -152.28 29.56
C PHE A 370 95.93 -153.13 30.52
N HIS A 371 97.20 -152.78 30.71
CA HIS A 371 98.11 -153.48 31.63
C HIS A 371 97.92 -153.10 33.11
N GLN A 372 97.02 -152.15 33.42
CA GLN A 372 96.73 -151.70 34.79
C GLN A 372 95.67 -152.55 35.51
N PHE A 373 94.92 -153.41 34.81
CA PHE A 373 93.85 -154.22 35.41
C PHE A 373 94.33 -155.64 35.75
N ASN A 374 93.93 -156.17 36.92
CA ASN A 374 94.23 -157.52 37.44
C ASN A 374 95.69 -157.80 37.91
N THR A 375 96.36 -156.83 38.55
CA THR A 375 97.74 -157.00 39.09
C THR A 375 97.83 -157.21 40.61
N GLY A 376 96.72 -157.38 41.34
CA GLY A 376 96.73 -157.60 42.80
C GLY A 376 95.68 -158.61 43.28
N SER A 377 96.08 -159.52 44.19
CA SER A 377 95.26 -160.65 44.67
C SER A 377 94.28 -160.25 45.77
N ARG A 378 93.15 -159.67 45.36
CA ARG A 378 91.87 -159.77 46.08
C ARG A 378 90.75 -160.08 45.11
#